data_AF-A0AA96W3S0-F1
#
_entry.id   AF-A0AA96W3S0-F1
#
_cell.length_a   1.000
_cell.length_b   1.000
_cell.length_c   1.000
_cell.angle_alpha   90.00
_cell.angle_beta   90.00
_cell.angle_gamma   90.00
#
_symmetry.space_group_name_H-M   'P 1'
#
loop_
_entity.id
_entity.type
_entity.pdbx_description
1 polymer ?
#
loop_
_entity_poly.entity_id
_entity_poly.type
_entity_poly.pdbx_seq_one_letter_code
_entity_poly.pdbx_strand_id
1 'polypeptide(L)' 'MADDLKFSDFTGGERVRIAVLVARMAKRGAGGDGVDISDLQRRVERIERQAARRKKK' A
#
# COMPACT_ATOMS: atom_id res chain seq x y z
N MET A 1 11.40 2.55 -0.93
CA MET A 1 10.15 3.11 -1.49
C MET A 1 10.40 3.44 -2.94
N ALA A 2 9.47 3.13 -3.84
CA ALA A 2 9.59 3.56 -5.22
C ALA A 2 9.21 5.05 -5.26
N ASP A 3 10.21 5.92 -5.04
CA ASP A 3 10.07 7.39 -4.95
C ASP A 3 9.38 8.04 -6.18
N ASP A 4 9.21 7.27 -7.25
CA ASP A 4 8.62 7.70 -8.52
C ASP A 4 7.16 7.26 -8.74
N LEU A 5 6.51 6.53 -7.83
CA LEU A 5 5.11 6.10 -8.04
C LEU A 5 4.13 7.20 -7.64
N LYS A 6 3.43 7.76 -8.63
CA LYS A 6 2.32 8.69 -8.37
C LYS A 6 1.04 7.91 -8.13
N PHE A 7 0.10 8.49 -7.40
CA PHE A 7 -1.25 7.91 -7.23
C PHE A 7 -1.92 7.61 -8.58
N SER A 8 -1.58 8.39 -9.62
CA SER A 8 -1.99 8.18 -11.01
C SER A 8 -1.53 6.87 -11.64
N ASP A 9 -0.38 6.32 -11.22
CA ASP A 9 0.25 5.11 -11.78
C ASP A 9 -0.46 3.81 -11.31
N PHE A 10 -1.32 3.93 -10.29
CA PHE A 10 -2.17 2.85 -9.80
C PHE A 10 -3.49 2.81 -10.55
N THR A 11 -3.94 1.60 -10.85
CA THR A 11 -5.30 1.36 -11.38
C THR A 11 -6.35 1.69 -10.31
N GLY A 12 -7.60 1.95 -10.74
CA GLY A 12 -8.70 2.25 -9.81
C GLY A 12 -8.87 1.20 -8.71
N GLY A 13 -8.77 -0.10 -9.05
CA GLY A 13 -8.86 -1.18 -8.08
C GLY A 13 -7.68 -1.25 -7.10
N GLU A 14 -6.47 -0.87 -7.53
CA GLU A 14 -5.30 -0.83 -6.65
C GLU A 14 -5.35 0.34 -5.68
N ARG A 15 -5.84 1.51 -6.12
CA ARG A 15 -6.07 2.67 -5.25
C ARG A 15 -7.03 2.32 -4.11
N VAL A 16 -8.15 1.66 -4.44
CA VAL A 16 -9.11 1.20 -3.42
C VAL A 16 -8.46 0.21 -2.45
N ARG A 17 -7.67 -0.75 -2.95
CA ARG A 17 -6.96 -1.71 -2.09
C ARG A 17 -5.96 -1.04 -1.17
N ILE A 18 -5.15 -0.10 -1.67
CA ILE A 18 -4.20 0.68 -0.87
C ILE A 18 -4.96 1.47 0.20
N ALA A 19 -6.03 2.18 -0.16
CA ALA A 19 -6.83 2.94 0.79
C ALA A 19 -7.40 2.06 1.91
N VAL A 20 -7.93 0.87 1.59
CA VAL A 20 -8.42 -0.10 2.59
C VAL A 20 -7.29 -0.62 3.48
N LEU A 21 -6.13 -0.92 2.92
CA LEU A 21 -4.96 -1.39 3.69
C LEU A 21 -4.45 -0.30 4.65
N VAL A 22 -4.36 0.94 4.18
CA VAL A 22 -3.96 2.10 4.99
C VAL A 22 -4.99 2.35 6.10
N ALA A 23 -6.29 2.29 5.79
CA ALA A 23 -7.33 2.40 6.82
C ALA A 23 -7.23 1.28 7.87
N ARG A 24 -6.91 0.05 7.46
CA ARG A 24 -6.67 -1.06 8.39
C ARG A 24 -5.38 -0.87 9.21
N MET A 25 -4.33 -0.31 8.63
CA MET A 25 -3.10 0.03 9.36
C MET A 25 -3.38 1.11 10.40
N ALA A 26 -4.09 2.18 10.04
CA ALA A 26 -4.50 3.23 10.97
C ALA A 26 -5.39 2.67 12.09
N LYS A 27 -6.38 1.83 11.75
CA LYS A 27 -7.24 1.16 12.74
C LYS A 27 -6.45 0.26 13.69
N ARG A 28 -5.44 -0.45 13.19
CA ARG A 28 -4.57 -1.32 13.99
C ARG A 28 -3.58 -0.53 14.85
N GLY A 29 -2.99 0.53 14.30
CA GLY A 29 -2.10 1.43 15.03
C GLY A 29 -2.81 2.16 16.18
N ALA A 30 -4.11 2.43 16.03
CA ALA A 30 -4.93 2.95 17.14
C ALA A 30 -5.07 1.96 18.32
N GLY A 31 -4.74 0.68 18.13
CA GLY A 31 -4.75 -0.35 19.19
C GLY A 31 -3.48 -0.38 20.07
N GLY A 32 -2.49 0.48 19.80
CA GLY A 32 -1.24 0.59 20.56
C GLY A 32 -0.02 0.00 19.84
N ASP A 33 1.19 0.40 20.29
CA ASP A 33 2.50 0.14 19.65
C ASP A 33 2.88 -1.36 19.54
N GLY A 34 2.13 -2.27 20.16
CA GLY A 34 2.35 -3.71 20.07
C GLY A 34 1.71 -4.38 18.84
N VAL A 35 0.96 -3.64 18.01
CA VAL A 35 0.24 -4.24 16.88
C VAL A 35 1.11 -4.29 15.63
N ASP A 36 1.49 -5.50 15.22
CA ASP A 36 2.24 -5.72 13.99
C ASP A 36 1.40 -5.34 12.74
N ILE A 37 1.85 -4.29 12.06
CA ILE A 37 1.30 -3.80 10.79
C ILE A 37 2.16 -4.22 9.59
N SER A 38 3.24 -4.98 9.79
CA SER A 38 4.18 -5.39 8.75
C SER A 38 3.52 -6.20 7.63
N ASP A 39 2.52 -7.03 7.95
CA ASP A 39 1.76 -7.76 6.91
C ASP A 39 1.02 -6.80 5.97
N LEU A 40 0.41 -5.75 6.52
CA LEU A 40 -0.33 -4.76 5.74
C LEU A 40 0.61 -3.90 4.89
N GLN A 41 1.77 -3.52 5.44
CA GLN A 41 2.81 -2.83 4.69
C GLN A 41 3.34 -3.69 3.53
N ARG A 42 3.63 -4.97 3.77
CA ARG A 42 4.06 -5.91 2.71
C ARG A 42 3.01 -6.04 1.59
N ARG A 43 1.72 -5.95 1.91
CA ARG A 43 0.65 -5.96 0.89
C ARG A 43 0.63 -4.69 0.06
N VAL A 44 0.79 -3.52 0.68
CA VAL A 44 0.92 -2.25 -0.04
C VAL A 44 2.15 -2.30 -0.95
N GLU A 45 3.28 -2.76 -0.44
CA GLU A 45 4.52 -2.86 -1.21
C GLU A 45 4.40 -3.79 -2.42
N ARG A 46 3.62 -4.89 -2.33
CA ARG A 46 3.32 -5.75 -3.49
C ARG A 46 2.57 -5.01 -4.58
N ILE A 47 1.60 -4.17 -4.20
CA ILE A 47 0.82 -3.36 -5.14
C ILE A 47 1.71 -2.30 -5.79
N GLU A 48 2.56 -1.63 -5.00
CA GLU A 48 3.55 -0.68 -5.50
C GLU A 48 4.52 -1.34 -6.49
N ARG A 49 5.07 -2.52 -6.15
CA ARG A 49 5.94 -3.28 -7.06
C ARG A 49 5.23 -3.66 -8.36
N GLN A 50 3.94 -4.01 -8.31
CA GLN A 50 3.16 -4.32 -9.51
C GLN A 50 2.95 -3.07 -10.38
N ALA A 51 2.65 -1.92 -9.78
CA ALA A 51 2.55 -0.65 -10.48
C ALA A 51 3.89 -0.22 -11.09
N ALA A 52 5.00 -0.35 -10.34
CA ALA A 52 6.34 -0.06 -10.83
C ALA A 52 6.73 -0.93 -12.03
N ARG A 53 6.37 -2.22 -12.02
CA ARG A 53 6.59 -3.12 -13.16
C ARG A 53 5.81 -2.69 -14.40
N ARG A 54 4.58 -2.19 -14.24
CA ARG A 54 3.80 -1.68 -15.39
C ARG A 54 4.38 -0.37 -15.92
N LYS A 55 4.85 0.53 -15.05
CA LYS A 55 5.47 1.81 -15.47
C LYS A 55 6.78 1.60 -16.22
N LYS A 56 7.53 0.53 -15.91
CA LYS A 56 8.76 0.14 -16.61
C LYS A 56 8.52 -0.61 -17.94
N LYS A 57 7.27 -0.97 -18.25
CA LYS A 57 6.90 -1.65 -19.50
C LYS A 57 6.45 -0.61 -20.52
#